data_AF-A0A920RW01-F1
#
_entry.id   AF-A0A920RW01-F1
#
_cell.length_a   1.000
_cell.length_b   1.000
_cell.length_c   1.000
_cell.angle_alpha   90.00
_cell.angle_beta   90.00
_cell.angle_gamma   90.00
#
_symmetry.space_group_name_H-M   'P 1'
#
loop_
_entity.id
_entity.type
_entity.pdbx_description
1 polymer ?
#
loop_
_entity_poly.entity_id
_entity_poly.type
_entity_poly.pdbx_seq_one_letter_code
_entity_poly.pdbx_strand_id
1 'polypeptide(L)' 'MFFQQLQKTGTEFLPLNLHKIIAISVLTDTGSNLEVESLGSEESSERSMIQLFYDLVGANENFLVTWNGLLFDIPVLN' A
#
# COMPACT_ATOMS: atom_id res chain seq x y z
N MET A 1 -23.74 2.21 1.07
CA MET A 1 -22.46 2.75 0.60
C MET A 1 -22.14 2.29 -0.81
N PHE A 2 -21.84 1.02 -1.08
CA PHE A 2 -21.50 0.54 -2.44
C PHE A 2 -22.55 0.86 -3.51
N PHE A 3 -23.83 0.58 -3.26
CA PHE A 3 -24.91 0.92 -4.20
C PHE A 3 -25.02 2.44 -4.49
N GLN A 4 -24.77 3.28 -3.48
CA GLN A 4 -24.75 4.75 -3.65
C GLN A 4 -23.55 5.20 -4.47
N GLN A 5 -22.38 4.58 -4.27
CA GLN A 5 -21.17 4.84 -5.05
C GLN A 5 -21.33 4.41 -6.51
N LEU A 6 -21.97 3.26 -6.74
CA LEU A 6 -22.31 2.74 -8.07
C LEU A 6 -23.23 3.71 -8.81
N GLN A 7 -24.27 4.23 -8.15
CA GLN A 7 -25.14 5.25 -8.76
C GLN A 7 -24.40 6.55 -9.10
N LYS A 8 -23.43 6.96 -8.27
CA LYS A 8 -22.73 8.24 -8.41
C LYS A 8 -21.62 8.19 -9.47
N THR A 9 -20.88 7.09 -9.56
CA THR A 9 -19.65 6.99 -10.37
C THR A 9 -19.69 5.93 -11.45
N GLY A 10 -20.71 5.05 -11.44
CA GLY A 10 -20.78 3.90 -12.33
C GLY A 10 -19.92 2.71 -11.88
N THR A 11 -19.25 2.80 -10.73
CA THR A 11 -18.42 1.72 -10.17
C THR A 11 -18.68 1.53 -8.67
N GLU A 12 -18.40 0.34 -8.14
CA GLU A 12 -18.47 0.08 -6.70
C GLU A 12 -17.18 0.49 -5.96
N PHE A 13 -16.18 1.02 -6.68
CA PHE A 13 -14.90 1.41 -6.09
C PHE A 13 -15.08 2.62 -5.16
N LEU A 14 -14.79 2.43 -3.88
CA LEU A 14 -14.96 3.46 -2.87
C LEU A 14 -13.88 4.56 -2.98
N PRO A 15 -14.19 5.80 -2.57
CA PRO A 15 -13.19 6.86 -2.38
C PRO A 15 -11.99 6.42 -1.54
N LEU A 16 -10.79 6.91 -1.88
CA LEU A 16 -9.51 6.50 -1.28
C LEU A 16 -9.50 6.58 0.25
N ASN A 17 -10.10 7.63 0.82
CA ASN A 17 -10.17 7.87 2.26
C ASN A 17 -11.09 6.88 3.03
N LEU A 18 -11.81 6.00 2.33
CA LEU A 18 -12.63 4.94 2.94
C LEU A 18 -11.93 3.57 2.93
N HIS A 19 -10.74 3.48 2.37
CA HIS A 19 -9.92 2.27 2.40
C HIS A 19 -9.06 2.28 3.65
N LYS A 20 -8.83 1.10 4.20
CA LYS A 20 -7.91 0.86 5.32
C LYS A 20 -6.84 -0.11 4.84
N ILE A 21 -5.58 0.23 5.09
CA ILE A 21 -4.45 -0.65 4.81
C ILE A 21 -4.40 -1.74 5.87
N ILE A 22 -4.52 -2.99 5.44
CA ILE A 22 -4.48 -4.18 6.30
C ILE A 22 -3.21 -5.01 6.14
N ALA A 23 -2.45 -4.77 5.07
CA ALA A 23 -1.18 -5.42 4.78
C ALA A 23 -0.40 -4.57 3.78
N ILE A 24 0.93 -4.59 3.89
CA ILE A 24 1.85 -4.07 2.88
C ILE A 24 2.87 -5.18 2.64
N SER A 25 3.02 -5.61 1.39
CA SER A 25 4.04 -6.60 1.02
C SER A 25 5.01 -5.99 0.05
N VAL A 26 6.29 -6.28 0.24
CA VAL A 26 7.38 -5.74 -0.55
C VAL A 26 8.31 -6.85 -1.01
N LEU A 27 8.85 -6.65 -2.20
CA LEU A 27 9.96 -7.43 -2.73
C LEU A 27 11.18 -6.50 -2.77
N THR A 28 12.22 -6.84 -2.02
CA THR A 28 13.47 -6.10 -2.01
C THR A 28 14.49 -6.85 -2.84
N ASP A 29 15.01 -6.20 -3.89
CA ASP A 29 16.11 -6.70 -4.71
C ASP A 29 17.37 -5.87 -4.44
N THR A 30 18.39 -6.52 -3.88
CA THR A 30 19.70 -5.92 -3.60
C THR A 30 20.74 -6.23 -4.66
N GLY A 31 20.36 -6.93 -5.74
CA GLY A 31 21.25 -7.46 -6.79
C GLY A 31 21.96 -8.75 -6.40
N SER A 32 22.30 -8.93 -5.12
CA SER A 32 22.85 -10.18 -4.57
C SER A 32 21.81 -11.07 -3.90
N ASN A 33 20.75 -10.47 -3.36
CA ASN A 33 19.69 -11.17 -2.65
C ASN A 33 18.33 -10.58 -3.01
N LEU A 34 17.34 -11.47 -3.04
CA LEU A 34 15.95 -11.15 -3.35
C LEU A 34 15.09 -11.65 -2.19
N GLU A 35 14.46 -10.72 -1.49
CA GLU A 35 13.71 -10.99 -0.27
C GLU A 35 12.26 -10.53 -0.40
N VAL A 36 11.33 -11.38 0.04
CA VAL A 36 9.90 -11.09 0.07
C VAL A 36 9.46 -11.00 1.53
N GLU A 37 8.85 -9.89 1.90
CA GLU A 37 8.36 -9.66 3.25
C GLU A 37 6.98 -8.99 3.22
N SER A 38 6.14 -9.31 4.21
CA SER A 38 4.97 -8.52 4.57
C SER A 38 5.29 -7.69 5.81
N LEU A 39 5.15 -6.37 5.69
CA LEU A 39 5.49 -5.43 6.75
C LEU A 39 4.43 -5.48 7.86
N GLY A 40 4.86 -5.94 9.03
CA GLY A 40 4.01 -6.10 10.21
C GLY A 40 3.48 -7.51 10.42
N SER A 41 2.58 -7.64 11.39
CA SER A 41 1.88 -8.86 11.80
C SER A 41 0.37 -8.65 11.76
N GLU A 42 -0.41 -9.71 12.01
CA GLU A 42 -1.88 -9.62 12.11
C GLU A 42 -2.36 -8.61 13.18
N GLU A 43 -1.55 -8.31 14.19
CA GLU A 43 -1.88 -7.35 15.25
C GLU A 43 -1.36 -5.93 14.97
N SER A 44 -0.63 -5.75 13.86
CA SER A 44 -0.02 -4.46 13.54
C SER A 44 -1.08 -3.42 13.16
N SER A 45 -0.92 -2.22 13.71
CA SER A 45 -1.76 -1.10 13.32
C SER A 45 -1.41 -0.63 11.90
N GLU A 46 -2.38 -0.08 11.19
CA GLU A 46 -2.18 0.57 9.88
C GLU A 46 -1.04 1.59 9.92
N ARG A 47 -1.01 2.44 10.95
CA ARG A 47 0.06 3.42 11.15
C ARG A 47 1.44 2.76 11.25
N SER A 48 1.54 1.65 11.99
CA SER A 48 2.80 0.93 12.16
C SER A 48 3.28 0.34 10.83
N MET A 49 2.38 -0.24 10.04
CA MET A 49 2.73 -0.78 8.71
C MET A 49 3.17 0.31 7.75
N ILE A 50 2.46 1.45 7.73
CA ILE A 50 2.83 2.60 6.88
C ILE A 50 4.20 3.14 7.28
N GLN A 51 4.49 3.24 8.58
CA GLN A 51 5.80 3.69 9.05
C GLN A 51 6.91 2.74 8.59
N LEU A 52 6.74 1.43 8.78
CA LEU A 52 7.71 0.42 8.31
C LEU A 52 7.97 0.52 6.81
N PHE A 53 6.91 0.78 6.03
CA PHE A 53 7.05 0.98 4.58
C PHE A 53 7.91 2.21 4.26
N TYR A 54 7.63 3.36 4.88
CA TYR A 54 8.42 4.57 4.66
C TYR A 54 9.86 4.43 5.17
N ASP A 55 10.08 3.70 6.26
CA ASP A 55 11.42 3.41 6.78
C ASP A 55 12.21 2.55 5.78
N LEU A 56 11.57 1.52 5.19
CA LEU A 56 12.18 0.66 4.18
C LEU A 56 12.48 1.40 2.88
N VAL A 57 11.55 2.22 2.39
CA VAL A 57 11.75 3.02 1.17
C VAL A 57 12.79 4.12 1.40
N GLY A 58 12.79 4.76 2.56
CA GLY A 58 13.77 5.80 2.90
C GLY A 58 15.19 5.26 3.07
N ALA A 59 15.36 4.02 3.52
CA ALA A 59 16.65 3.38 3.68
C ALA A 59 17.27 2.90 2.35
N ASN A 60 16.44 2.67 1.32
CA ASN A 60 16.87 2.16 0.01
C ASN A 60 16.67 3.24 -1.06
N GLU A 61 17.75 3.88 -1.54
CA GLU A 61 17.70 4.87 -2.64
C GLU A 61 17.32 4.28 -4.02
N ASN A 62 16.65 3.14 -4.07
CA ASN A 62 16.34 2.43 -5.31
C ASN A 62 14.89 2.63 -5.75
N PHE A 63 14.67 2.49 -7.06
CA PHE A 63 13.38 2.69 -7.71
C PHE A 63 12.24 1.88 -7.06
N LEU A 64 11.20 2.57 -6.60
CA LEU A 64 9.97 1.94 -6.16
C LEU A 64 9.12 1.55 -7.39
N VAL A 65 8.95 0.26 -7.60
CA VAL A 65 8.09 -0.28 -8.67
C VAL A 65 6.78 -0.77 -8.04
N THR A 66 5.66 -0.31 -8.57
CA THR A 66 4.32 -0.74 -8.14
C THR A 66 3.45 -1.01 -9.35
N TRP A 67 2.43 -1.85 -9.17
CA TRP A 67 1.40 -2.05 -10.19
C TRP A 67 0.20 -1.17 -9.85
N ASN A 68 -0.10 -0.17 -10.69
CA ASN A 68 -1.18 0.79 -10.48
C ASN A 68 -1.05 1.66 -9.20
N GLY A 69 0.13 1.71 -8.58
CA GLY A 69 0.30 2.38 -7.29
C GLY A 69 0.10 3.90 -7.33
N LEU A 70 0.31 4.55 -8.48
CA LEU A 70 0.04 5.99 -8.61
C LEU A 70 -1.45 6.34 -8.53
N LEU A 71 -2.34 5.41 -8.90
CA LEU A 71 -3.80 5.63 -8.88
C LEU A 71 -4.47 5.09 -7.62
N PHE A 72 -3.78 4.25 -6.84
CA PHE A 72 -4.36 3.64 -5.64
C PHE A 72 -3.38 3.55 -4.47
N ASP A 73 -2.35 2.72 -4.54
CA ASP A 73 -1.51 2.36 -3.39
C ASP A 73 -0.86 3.58 -2.74
N ILE A 74 -0.17 4.43 -3.52
CA ILE A 74 0.50 5.64 -3.01
C ILE A 74 -0.52 6.67 -2.52
N PRO A 75 -1.62 6.98 -3.24
CA PRO A 75 -2.68 7.84 -2.71
C PRO A 75 -3.33 7.37 -1.40
N VAL A 76 -3.42 6.07 -1.14
CA VAL A 76 -4.01 5.52 0.10
C VAL A 76 -3.01 5.58 1.28
N LEU A 77 -1.71 5.72 1.00
CA LEU A 77 -0.66 5.85 2.03
C LEU A 77 -0.51 7.28 2.60
N ASN A 78 -1.23 8.28 2.06
CA ASN A 78 -1.10 9.71 2.41
C ASN A 78 -2.20 10.25 3.33
#